data_AF-X0TMM8-F1
#
_entry.id   AF-X0TMM8-F1
#
_cell.length_a   1.000
_cell.length_b   1.000
_cell.length_c   1.000
_cell.angle_alpha   90.00
_cell.angle_beta   90.00
_cell.angle_gamma   90.00
#
_symmetry.space_group_name_H-M   'P 1'
#
loop_
_entity.id
_entity.type
_entity.pdbx_description
1 polymer ?
#
loop_
_entity_poly.entity_id
_entity_poly.type
_entity_poly.pdbx_seq_one_letter_code
_entity_poly.pdbx_strand_id
1 'polypeptide(L)'
;MPLEVTDFNALRISLASPEQIRSWSYGEITKPETINYRTLKPEKDGLFCEKIFGPTKDFECYCGKYKRVRYKGIVCDKCGVEVTRSKVRRERMGHVDLASPVAHIWFVKGTPSRIGLLLDISPRLLERGLYFAQFIVTSINEEARQKALEELRQEMDQVTAEKEAEYGERIAAIEAAAAEEIARLEAQRKEKLAAVEAEFNKKAESLRQKAEALEQDIARMGDKPSTKKLALPGTGPSGDADFVIAERHQPVPKNASKRLQSQFQKRLKGLEKERNRKRIEMERALTAKTSQRREAATAELEPLRRAVMEDRESAQAQLQELLEDLSDIKDPVRDDQCTLLTEQKLRELSERYPNLLTAGMGAEAVLNILRRLDLEALALKLRGEIQNFSGQRRKKATKRLRVVEAFRKS
;
A
#
# COMPACT_ATOMS: atom_id res chain seq x y z
N MET A 1 44.02 -53.83 -33.96
CA MET A 1 42.62 -53.52 -34.34
C MET A 1 41.97 -52.83 -33.14
N PRO A 2 41.10 -51.83 -33.33
CA PRO A 2 40.16 -51.51 -32.26
C PRO A 2 39.36 -52.78 -31.99
N LEU A 3 39.25 -53.20 -30.74
CA LEU A 3 38.28 -54.21 -30.34
C LEU A 3 36.92 -53.53 -30.52
N GLU A 4 36.27 -53.74 -31.66
CA GLU A 4 34.89 -53.34 -31.87
C GLU A 4 34.02 -54.22 -30.98
N VAL A 5 33.78 -53.76 -29.76
CA VAL A 5 32.84 -54.40 -28.84
C VAL A 5 31.44 -54.09 -29.36
N THR A 6 30.92 -54.99 -30.20
CA THR A 6 29.55 -54.94 -30.73
C THR A 6 28.51 -55.44 -29.73
N ASP A 7 28.92 -55.98 -28.58
CA ASP A 7 28.03 -56.47 -27.54
C ASP A 7 27.70 -55.37 -26.52
N PHE A 8 26.81 -54.44 -26.89
CA PHE A 8 26.18 -53.53 -25.93
C PHE A 8 24.65 -53.67 -25.94
N ASN A 9 24.04 -53.72 -24.76
CA ASN A 9 22.58 -53.88 -24.63
C ASN A 9 21.81 -52.56 -24.79
N ALA A 10 22.43 -51.42 -24.45
CA ALA A 10 21.81 -50.10 -24.53
C ALA A 10 22.85 -48.98 -24.57
N LEU A 11 22.46 -47.82 -25.12
CA LEU A 11 23.24 -46.59 -25.10
C LEU A 11 22.50 -45.54 -24.25
N ARG A 12 23.17 -44.96 -23.26
CA ARG A 12 22.62 -43.90 -22.39
C ARG A 12 23.22 -42.56 -22.77
N ILE A 13 22.37 -41.53 -22.87
CA ILE A 13 22.79 -40.13 -22.99
C ILE A 13 22.34 -39.36 -21.75
N SER A 14 23.22 -38.52 -21.22
CA SER A 14 22.96 -37.69 -20.04
C SER A 14 23.64 -36.34 -20.17
N LEU A 15 23.27 -35.40 -19.29
CA LEU A 15 24.01 -34.14 -19.15
C LEU A 15 25.40 -34.43 -18.60
N ALA A 16 26.41 -33.75 -19.16
CA ALA A 16 27.78 -33.80 -18.66
C ALA A 16 27.98 -32.70 -17.62
N SER A 17 28.37 -33.08 -16.40
CA SER A 17 28.78 -32.12 -15.38
C SER A 17 30.15 -31.50 -15.72
N PRO A 18 30.49 -30.30 -15.20
CA PRO A 18 31.82 -29.73 -15.39
C PRO A 18 32.95 -30.66 -14.94
N GLU A 19 32.73 -31.43 -13.87
CA GLU A 19 33.67 -32.43 -13.37
C GLU A 19 33.85 -33.59 -14.35
N GLN A 20 32.78 -34.07 -14.98
CA GLN A 20 32.85 -35.10 -16.02
C GLN A 20 33.61 -34.60 -17.26
N ILE A 21 33.38 -33.37 -17.70
CA ILE A 21 34.12 -32.77 -18.82
C ILE A 21 35.62 -32.70 -18.52
N ARG A 22 35.99 -32.31 -17.30
CA ARG A 22 37.39 -32.31 -16.85
C ARG A 22 37.99 -33.73 -16.83
N SER A 23 37.21 -34.74 -16.41
CA SER A 23 37.68 -36.14 -16.39
C SER A 23 37.99 -36.70 -17.79
N TRP A 24 37.33 -36.19 -18.82
CA TRP A 24 37.57 -36.58 -20.22
C TRP A 24 38.74 -35.83 -20.86
N SER A 25 39.14 -34.72 -20.26
CA SER A 25 40.11 -33.81 -20.84
C SER A 25 41.55 -34.24 -20.55
N TYR A 26 42.40 -34.10 -21.56
CA TYR A 26 43.84 -34.32 -21.45
C TYR A 26 44.61 -33.03 -21.14
N GLY A 27 43.92 -31.90 -21.02
CA GLY A 27 44.53 -30.60 -20.71
C GLY A 27 43.65 -29.41 -21.09
N GLU A 28 43.93 -28.29 -20.45
CA GLU A 28 43.24 -27.01 -20.67
C GLU A 28 43.84 -26.27 -21.88
N ILE A 29 42.98 -25.68 -22.70
CA ILE A 29 43.37 -24.83 -23.83
C ILE A 29 43.29 -23.38 -23.35
N THR A 30 44.45 -22.80 -23.05
CA THR A 30 44.52 -21.44 -22.50
C THR A 30 44.70 -20.37 -23.57
N LYS A 31 45.26 -20.73 -24.74
CA LYS A 31 45.59 -19.75 -25.77
C LYS A 31 44.78 -19.92 -27.06
N PRO A 32 44.48 -18.82 -27.78
CA PRO A 32 43.67 -18.87 -28.99
C PRO A 32 44.48 -19.27 -30.24
N GLU A 33 45.81 -19.33 -30.16
CA GLU A 33 46.63 -19.62 -31.33
C GLU A 33 46.44 -21.05 -31.83
N THR A 34 46.58 -21.23 -33.15
CA THR A 34 46.39 -22.50 -33.83
C THR A 34 47.75 -23.12 -34.17
N ILE A 35 48.38 -22.61 -35.22
CA ILE A 35 49.66 -23.06 -35.75
C ILE A 35 50.54 -21.86 -36.07
N ASN A 36 51.84 -22.05 -35.97
CA ASN A 36 52.80 -21.05 -36.37
C ASN A 36 52.93 -21.00 -37.89
N TYR A 37 52.72 -19.84 -38.50
CA TYR A 37 52.76 -19.69 -39.96
C TYR A 37 54.13 -19.96 -40.59
N ARG A 38 55.24 -19.78 -39.85
CA ARG A 38 56.60 -20.02 -40.37
C ARG A 38 56.99 -21.49 -40.28
N THR A 39 56.72 -22.11 -39.14
CA THR A 39 57.18 -23.49 -38.87
C THR A 39 56.14 -24.55 -39.19
N LEU A 40 54.89 -24.14 -39.44
CA LEU A 40 53.72 -25.01 -39.60
C LEU A 40 53.49 -25.94 -38.41
N LYS A 41 54.13 -25.66 -37.26
CA LYS A 41 53.97 -26.44 -36.03
C LYS A 41 52.85 -25.86 -35.17
N PRO A 42 52.10 -26.71 -34.45
CA PRO A 42 51.11 -26.25 -33.48
C PRO A 42 51.73 -25.39 -32.38
N GLU A 43 51.03 -24.36 -31.95
CA GLU A 43 51.44 -23.57 -30.79
C GLU A 43 51.16 -24.33 -29.48
N LYS A 44 51.99 -24.09 -28.47
CA LYS A 44 51.81 -24.70 -27.14
C LYS A 44 50.61 -24.08 -26.44
N ASP A 45 49.79 -24.93 -25.83
CA ASP A 45 48.56 -24.59 -25.09
C ASP A 45 47.48 -23.92 -25.96
N GLY A 46 47.63 -24.00 -27.28
CA GLY A 46 46.65 -23.56 -28.28
C GLY A 46 45.69 -24.67 -28.72
N LEU A 47 44.82 -24.35 -29.68
CA LEU A 47 43.75 -25.23 -30.18
C LEU A 47 44.26 -26.55 -30.78
N PHE A 48 45.51 -26.61 -31.23
CA PHE A 48 46.10 -27.81 -31.83
C PHE A 48 47.27 -28.38 -31.00
N CYS A 49 47.44 -27.94 -29.75
CA CYS A 49 48.56 -28.30 -28.88
C CYS A 49 48.82 -29.82 -28.82
N GLU A 50 50.04 -30.23 -29.17
CA GLU A 50 50.42 -31.66 -29.18
C GLU A 50 50.49 -32.28 -27.77
N LYS A 51 50.71 -31.46 -26.74
CA LYS A 51 50.75 -31.92 -25.34
C LYS A 51 49.38 -32.46 -24.91
N ILE A 52 48.31 -31.81 -25.36
CA ILE A 52 46.92 -32.15 -24.99
C ILE A 52 46.39 -33.24 -25.92
N PHE A 53 46.38 -32.97 -27.22
CA PHE A 53 45.72 -33.85 -28.19
C PHE A 53 46.59 -35.03 -28.65
N GLY A 54 47.90 -34.99 -28.39
CA GLY A 54 48.87 -35.96 -28.88
C GLY A 54 49.63 -35.50 -30.14
N PRO A 55 50.59 -36.29 -30.62
CA PRO A 55 51.58 -35.85 -31.62
C PRO A 55 50.97 -35.73 -33.02
N THR A 56 51.44 -34.76 -33.82
CA THR A 56 50.99 -34.58 -35.22
C THR A 56 51.50 -35.71 -36.13
N LYS A 57 52.71 -36.20 -35.86
CA LYS A 57 53.35 -37.31 -36.60
C LYS A 57 53.48 -38.53 -35.70
N ASP A 58 53.36 -39.71 -36.31
CA ASP A 58 53.45 -40.97 -35.57
C ASP A 58 54.81 -41.11 -34.87
N PHE A 59 54.77 -41.32 -33.56
CA PHE A 59 55.94 -41.54 -32.72
C PHE A 59 56.99 -40.41 -32.77
N GLU A 60 56.56 -39.16 -32.94
CA GLU A 60 57.43 -37.97 -32.88
C GLU A 60 56.87 -36.95 -31.89
N CYS A 61 57.71 -36.50 -30.94
CA CYS A 61 57.33 -35.42 -30.03
C CYS A 61 57.62 -34.03 -30.64
N TYR A 62 56.92 -33.00 -30.17
CA TYR A 62 57.03 -31.60 -30.65
C TYR A 62 58.47 -31.07 -30.84
N CYS A 63 59.31 -31.27 -29.82
CA CYS A 63 60.69 -30.79 -29.80
C CYS A 63 61.66 -31.67 -30.61
N GLY A 64 61.22 -32.85 -31.05
CA GLY A 64 62.04 -33.80 -31.78
C GLY A 64 63.07 -34.58 -30.95
N LYS A 65 63.08 -34.46 -29.61
CA LYS A 65 63.96 -35.24 -28.70
C LYS A 65 63.74 -36.75 -28.86
N TYR A 66 62.48 -37.17 -28.82
CA TYR A 66 62.07 -38.56 -29.03
C TYR A 66 61.42 -38.71 -30.41
N LYS A 67 61.97 -39.63 -31.21
CA LYS A 67 61.50 -40.00 -32.54
C LYS A 67 61.58 -41.51 -32.73
N ARG A 68 60.68 -42.06 -33.55
CA ARG A 68 60.57 -43.50 -33.90
C ARG A 68 59.88 -44.34 -32.82
N VAL A 69 59.40 -45.51 -33.23
CA VAL A 69 58.56 -46.44 -32.44
C VAL A 69 59.20 -46.90 -31.13
N ARG A 70 60.53 -46.89 -31.01
CA ARG A 70 61.26 -47.35 -29.82
C ARG A 70 60.91 -46.61 -28.53
N TYR A 71 60.43 -45.37 -28.63
CA TYR A 71 60.06 -44.53 -27.48
C TYR A 71 58.55 -44.50 -27.23
N LYS A 72 57.80 -45.47 -27.77
CA LYS A 72 56.33 -45.55 -27.61
C LYS A 72 55.93 -45.50 -26.13
N GLY A 73 54.99 -44.62 -25.80
CA GLY A 73 54.43 -44.46 -24.45
C GLY A 73 55.24 -43.57 -23.51
N ILE A 74 56.40 -43.06 -23.94
CA ILE A 74 57.20 -42.12 -23.13
C ILE A 74 56.62 -40.71 -23.30
N VAL A 75 56.42 -40.02 -22.18
CA VAL A 75 56.09 -38.59 -22.14
C VAL A 75 57.39 -37.79 -22.13
N CYS A 76 57.55 -36.86 -23.07
CA CYS A 76 58.80 -36.12 -23.21
C CYS A 76 59.00 -35.06 -22.11
N ASP A 77 60.12 -35.10 -21.38
CA ASP A 77 60.42 -34.12 -20.31
C ASP A 77 60.46 -32.65 -20.78
N LYS A 78 60.82 -32.39 -22.03
CA LYS A 78 60.97 -31.00 -22.56
C LYS A 78 59.67 -30.40 -23.09
N CYS A 79 58.80 -31.21 -23.70
CA CYS A 79 57.59 -30.72 -24.35
C CYS A 79 56.29 -31.30 -23.80
N GLY A 80 56.36 -32.29 -22.90
CA GLY A 80 55.19 -32.96 -22.31
C GLY A 80 54.38 -33.78 -23.30
N VAL A 81 54.85 -33.96 -24.54
CA VAL A 81 54.13 -34.73 -25.57
C VAL A 81 54.42 -36.21 -25.39
N GLU A 82 53.34 -37.00 -25.31
CA GLU A 82 53.40 -38.44 -25.31
C GLU A 82 53.69 -38.99 -26.71
N VAL A 83 54.69 -39.87 -26.82
CA VAL A 83 55.08 -40.48 -28.08
C VAL A 83 54.15 -41.66 -28.41
N THR A 84 53.11 -41.38 -29.19
CA THR A 84 52.11 -42.37 -29.63
C THR A 84 51.76 -42.15 -31.11
N ARG A 85 50.77 -42.87 -31.63
CA ARG A 85 50.24 -42.66 -33.00
C ARG A 85 49.42 -41.38 -33.05
N SER A 86 49.50 -40.64 -34.15
CA SER A 86 48.71 -39.44 -34.41
C SER A 86 47.19 -39.67 -34.37
N LYS A 87 46.74 -40.92 -34.53
CA LYS A 87 45.32 -41.32 -34.42
C LYS A 87 44.66 -40.85 -33.12
N VAL A 88 45.40 -40.78 -32.00
CA VAL A 88 44.84 -40.35 -30.70
C VAL A 88 44.26 -38.93 -30.73
N ARG A 89 44.71 -38.07 -31.66
CA ARG A 89 44.17 -36.70 -31.84
C ARG A 89 42.70 -36.67 -32.24
N ARG A 90 42.14 -37.80 -32.67
CA ARG A 90 40.71 -37.95 -33.03
C ARG A 90 39.84 -38.39 -31.85
N GLU A 91 40.46 -38.83 -30.75
CA GLU A 91 39.79 -39.43 -29.60
C GLU A 91 40.00 -38.62 -28.31
N ARG A 92 41.15 -37.91 -28.18
CA ARG A 92 41.45 -37.07 -27.02
C ARG A 92 40.68 -35.76 -27.05
N MET A 93 39.99 -35.45 -25.95
CA MET A 93 39.29 -34.19 -25.77
C MET A 93 40.15 -33.18 -25.00
N GLY A 94 39.97 -31.90 -25.32
CA GLY A 94 40.44 -30.76 -24.54
C GLY A 94 39.28 -30.05 -23.87
N HIS A 95 39.55 -29.19 -22.90
CA HIS A 95 38.54 -28.32 -22.30
C HIS A 95 39.06 -26.90 -22.13
N VAL A 96 38.14 -25.97 -21.86
CA VAL A 96 38.44 -24.59 -21.48
C VAL A 96 37.72 -24.34 -20.17
N ASP A 97 38.46 -23.97 -19.13
CA ASP A 97 37.86 -23.54 -17.88
C ASP A 97 37.41 -22.08 -18.02
N LEU A 98 36.10 -21.86 -17.89
CA LEU A 98 35.51 -20.54 -18.02
C LEU A 98 35.60 -19.79 -16.69
N ALA A 99 36.01 -18.52 -16.74
CA ALA A 99 36.09 -17.66 -15.56
C ALA A 99 34.71 -17.37 -14.94
N SER A 100 33.65 -17.40 -15.74
CA SER A 100 32.26 -17.23 -15.31
C SER A 100 31.39 -18.35 -15.88
N PRO A 101 30.39 -18.86 -15.11
CA PRO A 101 29.45 -19.84 -15.62
C PRO A 101 28.69 -19.33 -16.86
N VAL A 102 28.38 -20.25 -17.78
CA VAL A 102 27.59 -19.95 -18.98
C VAL A 102 26.44 -20.96 -19.10
N ALA A 103 25.26 -20.46 -19.49
CA ALA A 103 24.11 -21.31 -19.74
C ALA A 103 24.18 -21.92 -21.15
N HIS A 104 23.97 -23.23 -21.25
CA HIS A 104 23.97 -23.90 -22.55
C HIS A 104 22.73 -23.50 -23.37
N ILE A 105 22.95 -23.01 -24.59
CA ILE A 105 21.93 -22.40 -25.45
C ILE A 105 20.70 -23.29 -25.69
N TRP A 106 20.88 -24.61 -25.80
CA TRP A 106 19.77 -25.56 -25.99
C TRP A 106 18.72 -25.52 -24.88
N PHE A 107 19.13 -25.28 -23.63
CA PHE A 107 18.22 -25.25 -22.49
C PHE A 107 17.59 -23.87 -22.26
N VAL A 108 18.17 -22.83 -22.88
CA VAL A 108 17.70 -21.44 -22.82
C VAL A 108 16.76 -21.13 -23.98
N LYS A 109 17.26 -21.20 -25.23
CA LYS A 109 16.54 -20.82 -26.45
C LYS A 109 15.69 -21.93 -27.06
N GLY A 110 15.87 -23.18 -26.62
CA GLY A 110 15.02 -24.29 -27.07
C GLY A 110 13.55 -23.99 -26.78
N THR A 111 12.65 -24.34 -27.70
CA THR A 111 11.20 -24.17 -27.52
C THR A 111 10.56 -25.51 -27.12
N PRO A 112 10.05 -25.68 -25.89
CA PRO A 112 10.03 -24.72 -24.76
C PRO A 112 11.35 -24.67 -23.98
N SER A 113 11.64 -23.51 -23.38
CA SER A 113 12.86 -23.29 -22.58
C SER A 113 12.83 -24.19 -21.34
N ARG A 114 13.88 -25.01 -21.14
CA ARG A 114 13.93 -25.96 -20.03
C ARG A 114 14.22 -25.25 -18.71
N ILE A 115 15.16 -24.32 -18.73
CA ILE A 115 15.46 -23.45 -17.57
C ILE A 115 14.27 -22.54 -17.28
N GLY A 116 13.63 -21.99 -18.32
CA GLY A 116 12.42 -21.18 -18.17
C GLY A 116 11.27 -21.94 -17.49
N LEU A 117 11.03 -23.19 -17.87
CA LEU A 117 10.02 -24.04 -17.24
C LEU A 117 10.38 -24.42 -15.79
N LEU A 118 11.67 -24.61 -15.47
CA LEU A 118 12.11 -24.90 -14.11
C LEU A 118 11.83 -23.72 -13.17
N LEU A 119 12.26 -22.52 -13.56
CA LEU A 119 12.21 -21.29 -12.74
C LEU A 119 10.91 -20.48 -12.88
N ASP A 120 9.90 -21.02 -13.55
CA ASP A 120 8.64 -20.36 -13.93
C ASP A 120 8.77 -19.02 -14.68
N ILE A 121 9.92 -18.75 -15.28
CA ILE A 121 10.23 -17.48 -15.94
C ILE A 121 9.94 -17.54 -17.45
N SER A 122 9.44 -16.43 -18.01
CA SER A 122 9.26 -16.32 -19.45
C SER A 122 10.63 -16.30 -20.18
N PRO A 123 10.75 -16.89 -21.37
CA PRO A 123 12.03 -16.92 -22.09
C PRO A 123 12.63 -15.53 -22.33
N ARG A 124 11.79 -14.52 -22.60
CA ARG A 124 12.24 -13.13 -22.80
C ARG A 124 12.86 -12.53 -21.53
N LEU A 125 12.28 -12.80 -20.37
CA LEU A 125 12.83 -12.31 -19.10
C LEU A 125 14.11 -13.06 -18.74
N LEU A 126 14.16 -14.38 -18.99
CA LEU A 126 15.38 -15.16 -18.80
C LEU A 126 16.53 -14.66 -19.68
N GLU A 127 16.26 -14.31 -20.94
CA GLU A 127 17.26 -13.70 -21.82
C GLU A 127 17.79 -12.38 -21.27
N ARG A 128 16.92 -11.51 -20.73
CA ARG A 128 17.37 -10.23 -20.14
C ARG A 128 18.32 -10.43 -18.96
N GLY A 129 18.06 -11.43 -18.11
CA GLY A 129 18.98 -11.77 -17.03
C GLY A 129 20.29 -12.39 -17.52
N LEU A 130 20.22 -13.34 -18.45
CA LEU A 130 21.39 -14.05 -18.98
C LEU A 130 22.33 -13.15 -19.79
N TYR A 131 21.80 -12.19 -20.54
CA TYR A 131 22.56 -11.27 -21.38
C TYR A 131 22.85 -9.93 -20.67
N PHE A 132 22.89 -9.92 -19.34
CA PHE A 132 23.32 -8.77 -18.51
C PHE A 132 22.52 -7.48 -18.73
N ALA A 133 21.23 -7.59 -19.09
CA ALA A 133 20.36 -6.41 -19.28
C ALA A 133 19.62 -6.00 -18.00
N GLN A 134 19.26 -6.97 -17.13
CA GLN A 134 18.55 -6.73 -15.87
C GLN A 134 19.09 -7.66 -14.78
N PHE A 135 19.02 -7.21 -13.53
CA PHE A 135 19.38 -8.03 -12.37
C PHE A 135 18.25 -9.00 -12.04
N ILE A 136 18.58 -10.24 -11.70
CA ILE A 136 17.64 -11.22 -11.14
C ILE A 136 17.87 -11.30 -9.64
N VAL A 137 16.80 -11.17 -8.86
CA VAL A 137 16.84 -11.41 -7.41
C VAL A 137 17.16 -12.89 -7.17
N THR A 138 18.28 -13.17 -6.49
CA THR A 138 18.74 -14.54 -6.23
C THR A 138 18.29 -15.05 -4.88
N SER A 139 18.22 -14.18 -3.86
CA SER A 139 17.75 -14.50 -2.50
C SER A 139 17.26 -13.24 -1.77
N ILE A 140 16.32 -13.43 -0.85
CA ILE A 140 15.79 -12.38 0.03
C ILE A 140 15.97 -12.83 1.47
N ASN A 141 16.47 -11.92 2.32
CA ASN A 141 16.50 -12.09 3.75
C ASN A 141 15.16 -11.64 4.34
N GLU A 142 14.37 -12.60 4.82
CA GLU A 142 12.99 -12.36 5.21
C GLU A 142 12.86 -11.75 6.61
N GLU A 143 13.85 -11.96 7.47
CA GLU A 143 13.92 -11.24 8.74
C GLU A 143 14.17 -9.75 8.51
N ALA A 144 15.09 -9.42 7.61
CA ALA A 144 15.36 -8.03 7.23
C ALA A 144 14.14 -7.41 6.53
N ARG A 145 13.45 -8.19 5.67
CA ARG A 145 12.23 -7.76 5.00
C ARG A 145 11.10 -7.46 5.98
N GLN A 146 10.86 -8.34 6.95
CA GLN A 146 9.81 -8.14 7.95
C GLN A 146 10.10 -6.91 8.80
N LYS A 147 11.35 -6.70 9.22
CA LYS A 147 11.78 -5.50 9.94
C LYS A 147 11.55 -4.24 9.11
N ALA A 148 11.99 -4.21 7.86
CA ALA A 148 11.78 -3.07 6.96
C ALA A 148 10.28 -2.77 6.74
N LEU A 149 9.46 -3.81 6.58
CA LEU A 149 8.01 -3.65 6.47
C LEU A 149 7.37 -3.11 7.75
N GLU A 150 7.86 -3.53 8.91
CA GLU A 150 7.37 -3.04 10.20
C GLU A 150 7.81 -1.59 10.46
N GLU A 151 9.05 -1.24 10.14
CA GLU A 151 9.57 0.13 10.20
C GLU A 151 8.77 1.07 9.29
N LEU A 152 8.52 0.69 8.03
CA LEU A 152 7.69 1.47 7.11
C LEU A 152 6.25 1.65 7.60
N ARG A 153 5.66 0.61 8.21
CA ARG A 153 4.31 0.70 8.79
C ARG A 153 4.29 1.66 9.98
N GLN A 154 5.30 1.59 10.85
CA GLN A 154 5.42 2.51 11.98
C GLN A 154 5.62 3.96 11.50
N GLU A 155 6.44 4.18 10.46
CA GLU A 155 6.61 5.50 9.85
C GLU A 155 5.29 6.02 9.25
N MET A 156 4.54 5.17 8.56
CA MET A 156 3.21 5.51 8.03
C MET A 156 2.21 5.86 9.14
N ASP A 157 2.19 5.09 10.23
CA ASP A 157 1.33 5.37 11.38
C ASP A 157 1.73 6.68 12.09
N GLN A 158 3.03 6.96 12.22
CA GLN A 158 3.55 8.20 12.80
C GLN A 158 3.15 9.41 11.95
N VAL A 159 3.42 9.39 10.65
CA VAL A 159 3.08 10.51 9.75
C VAL A 159 1.56 10.74 9.73
N THR A 160 0.77 9.66 9.75
CA THR A 160 -0.69 9.74 9.84
C THR A 160 -1.13 10.40 11.16
N ALA A 161 -0.56 9.97 12.29
CA ALA A 161 -0.89 10.50 13.61
C ALA A 161 -0.48 11.97 13.78
N GLU A 162 0.69 12.36 13.25
CA GLU A 162 1.16 13.76 13.26
C GLU A 162 0.19 14.66 12.48
N LYS A 163 -0.26 14.23 11.30
CA LYS A 163 -1.23 14.97 10.49
C LYS A 163 -2.60 15.02 11.17
N GLU A 164 -3.07 13.91 11.74
CA GLU A 164 -4.33 13.88 12.49
C GLU A 164 -4.29 14.80 13.72
N ALA A 165 -3.15 14.91 14.41
CA ALA A 165 -2.97 15.83 15.52
C ALA A 165 -2.96 17.31 15.08
N GLU A 166 -2.17 17.66 14.05
CA GLU A 166 -2.08 19.03 13.50
C GLU A 166 -3.47 19.58 13.12
N TYR A 167 -4.27 18.75 12.44
CA TYR A 167 -5.60 19.14 12.02
C TYR A 167 -6.65 18.98 13.14
N GLY A 168 -6.49 18.00 14.02
CA GLY A 168 -7.36 17.79 15.18
C GLY A 168 -7.37 19.00 16.12
N GLU A 169 -6.21 19.60 16.39
CA GLU A 169 -6.11 20.84 17.18
C GLU A 169 -6.82 22.01 16.52
N ARG A 170 -6.66 22.18 15.20
CA ARG A 170 -7.33 23.23 14.43
C ARG A 170 -8.86 23.06 14.43
N ILE A 171 -9.35 21.84 14.22
CA ILE A 171 -10.77 21.51 14.25
C ILE A 171 -11.34 21.78 15.65
N ALA A 172 -10.66 21.30 16.70
CA ALA A 172 -11.08 21.49 18.09
C ALA A 172 -11.13 22.97 18.48
N ALA A 173 -10.19 23.79 18.01
CA ALA A 173 -10.19 25.23 18.26
C ALA A 173 -11.42 25.92 17.62
N ILE A 174 -11.80 25.54 16.41
CA ILE A 174 -12.98 26.09 15.72
C ILE A 174 -14.27 25.60 16.38
N GLU A 175 -14.34 24.31 16.75
CA GLU A 175 -15.48 23.75 17.48
C GLU A 175 -15.67 24.43 18.83
N ALA A 176 -14.58 24.67 19.58
CA ALA A 176 -14.61 25.39 20.85
C ALA A 176 -15.08 26.84 20.68
N ALA A 177 -14.53 27.57 19.71
CA ALA A 177 -14.93 28.96 19.42
C ALA A 177 -16.41 29.06 18.97
N ALA A 178 -16.89 28.10 18.19
CA ALA A 178 -18.30 28.02 17.81
C ALA A 178 -19.20 27.70 19.00
N ALA A 179 -18.80 26.76 19.87
CA ALA A 179 -19.55 26.40 21.06
C ALA A 179 -19.65 27.54 22.06
N GLU A 180 -18.57 28.31 22.27
CA GLU A 180 -18.57 29.49 23.14
C GLU A 180 -19.54 30.56 22.65
N GLU A 181 -19.55 30.85 21.34
CA GLU A 181 -20.45 31.85 20.77
C GLU A 181 -21.92 31.38 20.79
N ILE A 182 -22.17 30.08 20.58
CA ILE A 182 -23.51 29.48 20.74
C ILE A 182 -23.98 29.61 22.20
N ALA A 183 -23.13 29.28 23.18
CA ALA A 183 -23.46 29.40 24.59
C ALA A 183 -23.76 30.86 24.98
N ARG A 184 -23.01 31.82 24.43
CA ARG A 184 -23.26 33.26 24.61
C ARG A 184 -24.62 33.68 24.07
N LEU A 185 -25.01 33.21 22.88
CA LEU A 185 -26.32 33.48 22.28
C LEU A 185 -27.46 32.84 23.07
N GLU A 186 -27.26 31.63 23.60
CA GLU A 186 -28.23 30.96 24.47
C GLU A 186 -28.39 31.66 25.83
N ALA A 187 -27.31 32.19 26.41
CA ALA A 187 -27.36 33.01 27.61
C ALA A 187 -28.15 34.31 27.36
N GLN A 188 -27.88 35.01 26.26
CA GLN A 188 -28.66 36.19 25.85
C GLN A 188 -30.14 35.86 25.62
N ARG A 189 -30.45 34.67 25.10
CA ARG A 189 -31.83 34.20 24.96
C ARG A 189 -32.50 34.05 26.31
N LYS A 190 -31.84 33.42 27.27
CA LYS A 190 -32.38 33.21 28.62
C LYS A 190 -32.63 34.54 29.34
N GLU A 191 -31.68 35.47 29.26
CA GLU A 191 -31.77 36.80 29.88
C GLU A 191 -32.92 37.64 29.29
N LYS A 192 -33.01 37.72 27.96
CA LYS A 192 -34.08 38.48 27.32
C LYS A 192 -35.46 37.87 27.56
N LEU A 193 -35.57 36.53 27.61
CA LEU A 193 -36.83 35.85 27.88
C LEU A 193 -37.30 36.12 29.32
N ALA A 194 -36.37 36.11 30.28
CA ALA A 194 -36.62 36.55 31.65
C ALA A 194 -37.02 38.03 31.74
N ALA A 195 -36.43 38.92 30.94
CA ALA A 195 -36.80 40.34 30.90
C ALA A 195 -38.25 40.55 30.39
N VAL A 196 -38.67 39.81 29.35
CA VAL A 196 -40.05 39.86 28.84
C VAL A 196 -41.04 39.32 29.87
N GLU A 197 -40.69 38.25 30.59
CA GLU A 197 -41.51 37.72 31.69
C GLU A 197 -41.60 38.70 32.87
N ALA A 198 -40.50 39.36 33.24
CA ALA A 198 -40.47 40.36 34.29
C ALA A 198 -41.31 41.61 33.94
N GLU A 199 -41.24 42.09 32.70
CA GLU A 199 -42.11 43.17 32.23
C GLU A 199 -43.59 42.79 32.27
N PHE A 200 -43.92 41.57 31.83
CA PHE A 200 -45.28 41.07 31.89
C PHE A 200 -45.78 40.98 33.33
N ASN A 201 -44.96 40.45 34.25
CA ASN A 201 -45.30 40.35 35.67
C ASN A 201 -45.54 41.74 36.28
N LYS A 202 -44.67 42.73 36.02
CA LYS A 202 -44.87 44.12 36.49
C LYS A 202 -46.17 44.73 35.96
N LYS A 203 -46.46 44.56 34.66
CA LYS A 203 -47.69 45.08 34.03
C LYS A 203 -48.95 44.36 34.55
N ALA A 204 -48.89 43.04 34.73
CA ALA A 204 -49.98 42.23 35.26
C ALA A 204 -50.25 42.55 36.74
N GLU A 205 -49.22 42.78 37.55
CA GLU A 205 -49.33 43.14 38.96
C GLU A 205 -49.90 44.55 39.14
N SER A 206 -49.43 45.53 38.36
CA SER A 206 -50.02 46.88 38.34
C SER A 206 -51.50 46.86 37.95
N LEU A 207 -51.88 46.01 37.00
CA LEU A 207 -53.29 45.83 36.61
C LEU A 207 -54.12 45.12 37.67
N ARG A 208 -53.55 44.12 38.37
CA ARG A 208 -54.20 43.45 39.51
C ARG A 208 -54.46 44.43 40.64
N GLN A 209 -53.46 45.23 41.03
CA GLN A 209 -53.60 46.26 42.07
C GLN A 209 -54.67 47.31 41.70
N LYS A 210 -54.69 47.75 40.44
CA LYS A 210 -55.72 48.71 39.94
C LYS A 210 -57.12 48.09 39.90
N ALA A 211 -57.23 46.81 39.55
CA ALA A 211 -58.51 46.10 39.54
C ALA A 211 -59.03 45.85 40.95
N GLU A 212 -58.16 45.47 41.89
CA GLU A 212 -58.52 45.25 43.29
C GLU A 212 -58.93 46.55 43.99
N ALA A 213 -58.23 47.66 43.72
CA ALA A 213 -58.63 48.99 44.19
C ALA A 213 -60.04 49.39 43.66
N LEU A 214 -60.32 49.11 42.39
CA LEU A 214 -61.61 49.41 41.79
C LEU A 214 -62.73 48.47 42.29
N GLU A 215 -62.43 47.21 42.58
CA GLU A 215 -63.36 46.27 43.23
C GLU A 215 -63.69 46.72 44.66
N GLN A 216 -62.70 47.18 45.43
CA GLN A 216 -62.90 47.75 46.76
C GLN A 216 -63.75 49.04 46.71
N ASP A 217 -63.55 49.88 45.70
CA ASP A 217 -64.35 51.10 45.50
C ASP A 217 -65.80 50.79 45.08
N ILE A 218 -66.03 49.74 44.28
CA ILE A 218 -67.38 49.26 43.91
C ILE A 218 -68.08 48.62 45.11
N ALA A 219 -67.36 47.84 45.93
CA ALA A 219 -67.90 47.22 47.14
C ALA A 219 -68.29 48.26 48.23
N ARG A 220 -67.56 49.37 48.32
CA ARG A 220 -67.86 50.48 49.25
C ARG A 220 -69.07 51.32 48.83
N MET A 221 -69.44 51.36 47.54
CA MET A 221 -70.46 52.29 47.01
C MET A 221 -71.87 51.71 46.82
N GLY A 222 -72.06 50.39 46.71
CA GLY A 222 -73.39 49.75 46.67
C GLY A 222 -74.39 50.41 45.69
N ASP A 223 -75.64 50.64 46.12
CA ASP A 223 -76.72 51.26 45.31
C ASP A 223 -76.72 52.82 45.31
N LYS A 224 -75.65 53.49 45.80
CA LYS A 224 -75.58 54.97 45.85
C LYS A 224 -74.91 55.56 44.59
N PRO A 225 -75.31 56.77 44.13
CA PRO A 225 -74.76 57.38 42.92
C PRO A 225 -73.27 57.72 43.09
N SER A 226 -72.47 57.39 42.06
CA SER A 226 -71.01 57.49 42.11
C SER A 226 -70.52 58.94 42.33
N THR A 227 -69.70 59.17 43.36
CA THR A 227 -69.12 60.51 43.64
C THR A 227 -67.86 60.81 42.81
N LYS A 228 -67.24 59.78 42.20
CA LYS A 228 -66.04 59.89 41.34
C LYS A 228 -66.25 59.12 40.03
N LYS A 229 -65.44 59.42 39.00
CA LYS A 229 -65.43 58.64 37.75
C LYS A 229 -64.87 57.24 38.08
N LEU A 230 -65.72 56.22 38.08
CA LEU A 230 -65.30 54.83 38.25
C LEU A 230 -64.82 54.33 36.91
N ALA A 231 -63.52 54.38 36.67
CA ALA A 231 -62.94 53.90 35.42
C ALA A 231 -61.66 53.11 35.68
N LEU A 232 -61.52 51.98 34.99
CA LEU A 232 -60.23 51.34 34.83
C LEU A 232 -59.44 52.14 33.79
N PRO A 233 -58.30 52.75 34.16
CA PRO A 233 -57.52 53.51 33.20
C PRO A 233 -56.89 52.59 32.14
N GLY A 234 -57.03 52.94 30.85
CA GLY A 234 -56.39 52.22 29.74
C GLY A 234 -56.97 50.84 29.36
N THR A 235 -58.29 50.64 29.56
CA THR A 235 -59.00 49.38 29.23
C THR A 235 -60.23 49.55 28.32
N GLY A 236 -60.36 50.69 27.66
CA GLY A 236 -61.34 50.94 26.62
C GLY A 236 -61.03 50.12 25.35
N PRO A 237 -61.96 50.10 24.38
CA PRO A 237 -61.89 49.24 23.20
C PRO A 237 -60.60 49.35 22.38
N SER A 238 -59.90 50.48 22.49
CA SER A 238 -58.72 50.88 21.72
C SER A 238 -57.39 50.78 22.50
N GLY A 239 -57.41 50.36 23.78
CA GLY A 239 -56.20 50.25 24.61
C GLY A 239 -55.76 51.53 25.33
N ASP A 240 -56.20 52.71 24.88
CA ASP A 240 -55.82 54.02 25.45
C ASP A 240 -56.98 54.79 26.12
N ALA A 241 -58.23 54.33 25.99
CA ALA A 241 -59.38 54.92 26.67
C ALA A 241 -59.61 54.27 28.04
N ASP A 242 -60.14 54.98 29.03
CA ASP A 242 -60.54 54.38 30.31
C ASP A 242 -61.85 53.57 30.14
N PHE A 243 -61.95 52.36 30.71
CA PHE A 243 -63.24 51.68 30.78
C PHE A 243 -64.04 52.25 31.95
N VAL A 244 -64.94 53.17 31.62
CA VAL A 244 -65.82 53.84 32.59
C VAL A 244 -66.99 52.91 32.93
N ILE A 245 -67.08 52.50 34.19
CA ILE A 245 -68.15 51.66 34.74
C ILE A 245 -69.37 52.53 35.11
N ALA A 246 -69.12 53.74 35.61
CA ALA A 246 -70.12 54.76 35.88
C ALA A 246 -69.50 56.16 35.80
N GLU A 247 -70.20 57.08 35.13
CA GLU A 247 -69.87 58.51 35.18
C GLU A 247 -70.34 59.12 36.51
N ARG A 248 -69.84 60.32 36.82
CA ARG A 248 -70.16 61.04 38.06
C ARG A 248 -71.70 61.19 38.16
N HIS A 249 -72.27 60.75 39.28
CA HIS A 249 -73.71 60.77 39.62
C HIS A 249 -74.64 59.75 38.92
N GLN A 250 -74.12 58.74 38.20
CA GLN A 250 -74.96 57.64 37.72
C GLN A 250 -75.01 56.44 38.69
N PRO A 251 -76.13 55.70 38.78
CA PRO A 251 -76.25 54.51 39.61
C PRO A 251 -75.36 53.39 39.05
N VAL A 252 -74.61 52.73 39.93
CA VAL A 252 -73.72 51.62 39.56
C VAL A 252 -74.58 50.44 39.09
N PRO A 253 -74.39 49.92 37.86
CA PRO A 253 -75.20 48.83 37.36
C PRO A 253 -74.98 47.55 38.19
N LYS A 254 -76.04 46.80 38.53
CA LYS A 254 -75.96 45.56 39.35
C LYS A 254 -75.01 44.47 38.80
N ASN A 255 -74.61 44.57 37.53
CA ASN A 255 -73.65 43.69 36.85
C ASN A 255 -72.23 44.28 36.74
N ALA A 256 -71.92 45.35 37.49
CA ALA A 256 -70.64 46.06 37.42
C ALA A 256 -69.43 45.18 37.75
N SER A 257 -69.53 44.32 38.77
CA SER A 257 -68.46 43.38 39.16
C SER A 257 -68.20 42.33 38.07
N LYS A 258 -69.25 41.73 37.48
CA LYS A 258 -69.11 40.77 36.36
C LYS A 258 -68.56 41.43 35.10
N ARG A 259 -68.96 42.67 34.80
CA ARG A 259 -68.42 43.46 33.66
C ARG A 259 -66.95 43.82 33.87
N LEU A 260 -66.58 44.21 35.08
CA LEU A 260 -65.21 44.47 35.52
C LEU A 260 -64.34 43.22 35.38
N GLN A 261 -64.78 42.09 35.92
CA GLN A 261 -64.07 40.81 35.81
C GLN A 261 -63.93 40.33 34.36
N SER A 262 -64.97 40.49 33.52
CA SER A 262 -64.90 40.15 32.10
C SER A 262 -63.92 41.04 31.32
N GLN A 263 -63.88 42.34 31.60
CA GLN A 263 -62.92 43.26 30.97
C GLN A 263 -61.49 43.02 31.45
N PHE A 264 -61.31 42.76 32.75
CA PHE A 264 -60.02 42.38 33.32
C PHE A 264 -59.48 41.08 32.69
N GLN A 265 -60.32 40.05 32.54
CA GLN A 265 -59.96 38.82 31.83
C GLN A 265 -59.64 39.06 30.35
N LYS A 266 -60.35 39.95 29.65
CA LYS A 266 -60.03 40.31 28.25
C LYS A 266 -58.68 41.01 28.13
N ARG A 267 -58.35 41.93 29.04
CA ARG A 267 -57.07 42.66 29.04
C ARG A 267 -55.90 41.75 29.44
N LEU A 268 -56.09 40.86 30.41
CA LEU A 268 -55.13 39.81 30.74
C LEU A 268 -54.86 38.91 29.54
N LYS A 269 -55.90 38.42 28.86
CA LYS A 269 -55.75 37.65 27.61
C LYS A 269 -55.06 38.44 26.49
N GLY A 270 -55.30 39.75 26.42
CA GLY A 270 -54.61 40.65 25.48
C GLY A 270 -53.12 40.78 25.76
N LEU A 271 -52.75 40.99 27.03
CA LEU A 271 -51.35 41.05 27.47
C LEU A 271 -50.65 39.70 27.34
N GLU A 272 -51.34 38.59 27.60
CA GLU A 272 -50.82 37.25 27.37
C GLU A 272 -50.55 36.99 25.88
N LYS A 273 -51.43 37.46 24.99
CA LYS A 273 -51.21 37.40 23.53
C LYS A 273 -50.04 38.27 23.10
N GLU A 274 -49.89 39.47 23.66
CA GLU A 274 -48.76 40.37 23.35
C GLU A 274 -47.43 39.79 23.85
N ARG A 275 -47.40 39.25 25.07
CA ARG A 275 -46.26 38.50 25.62
C ARG A 275 -45.91 37.31 24.74
N ASN A 276 -46.89 36.50 24.36
CA ASN A 276 -46.65 35.33 23.50
C ASN A 276 -46.12 35.73 22.12
N ARG A 277 -46.63 36.82 21.52
CA ARG A 277 -46.08 37.37 20.27
C ARG A 277 -44.62 37.80 20.43
N LYS A 278 -44.33 38.64 21.43
CA LYS A 278 -42.97 39.12 21.72
C LYS A 278 -42.01 37.97 22.01
N ARG A 279 -42.46 36.96 22.77
CA ARG A 279 -41.68 35.76 23.08
C ARG A 279 -41.36 34.96 21.82
N ILE A 280 -42.37 34.66 20.99
CA ILE A 280 -42.20 33.87 19.76
C ILE A 280 -41.31 34.60 18.75
N GLU A 281 -41.50 35.90 18.57
CA GLU A 281 -40.70 36.72 17.65
C GLU A 281 -39.22 36.76 18.07
N MET A 282 -38.97 36.98 19.37
CA MET A 282 -37.62 37.02 19.92
C MET A 282 -36.96 35.64 19.94
N GLU A 283 -37.71 34.60 20.27
CA GLU A 283 -37.25 33.21 20.22
C GLU A 283 -36.86 32.83 18.79
N ARG A 284 -37.70 33.11 17.79
CA ARG A 284 -37.35 32.88 16.38
C ARG A 284 -36.09 33.62 15.95
N ALA A 285 -35.94 34.90 16.31
CA ALA A 285 -34.77 35.69 15.96
C ALA A 285 -33.46 35.13 16.55
N LEU A 286 -33.47 34.71 17.81
CA LEU A 286 -32.30 34.13 18.47
C LEU A 286 -32.01 32.70 18.04
N THR A 287 -33.05 31.91 17.77
CA THR A 287 -32.90 30.54 17.23
C THR A 287 -32.30 30.59 15.82
N ALA A 288 -32.73 31.54 14.98
CA ALA A 288 -32.15 31.80 13.66
C ALA A 288 -30.67 32.23 13.74
N LYS A 289 -30.30 33.09 14.70
CA LYS A 289 -28.88 33.45 14.92
C LYS A 289 -28.03 32.25 15.36
N THR A 290 -28.59 31.39 16.20
CA THR A 290 -27.90 30.18 16.68
C THR A 290 -27.72 29.16 15.56
N SER A 291 -28.75 28.94 14.72
CA SER A 291 -28.66 28.06 13.55
C SER A 291 -27.68 28.62 12.52
N GLN A 292 -27.71 29.92 12.24
CA GLN A 292 -26.77 30.57 11.33
C GLN A 292 -25.32 30.44 11.79
N ARG A 293 -25.04 30.56 13.11
CA ARG A 293 -23.69 30.35 13.63
C ARG A 293 -23.25 28.88 13.53
N ARG A 294 -24.16 27.93 13.77
CA ARG A 294 -23.88 26.49 13.57
C ARG A 294 -23.56 26.18 12.11
N GLU A 295 -24.36 26.68 11.18
CA GLU A 295 -24.14 26.50 9.74
C GLU A 295 -22.82 27.12 9.29
N ALA A 296 -22.49 28.33 9.77
CA ALA A 296 -21.20 28.97 9.51
C ALA A 296 -20.03 28.14 10.05
N ALA A 297 -20.12 27.62 11.28
CA ALA A 297 -19.08 26.76 11.84
C ALA A 297 -18.93 25.46 11.05
N THR A 298 -20.02 24.83 10.60
CA THR A 298 -19.94 23.64 9.73
C THR A 298 -19.31 23.96 8.37
N ALA A 299 -19.60 25.12 7.80
CA ALA A 299 -19.01 25.57 6.53
C ALA A 299 -17.51 25.90 6.67
N GLU A 300 -17.07 26.40 7.83
CA GLU A 300 -15.65 26.62 8.16
C GLU A 300 -14.90 25.29 8.38
N LEU A 301 -15.57 24.28 8.96
CA LEU A 301 -14.99 22.96 9.25
C LEU A 301 -14.91 22.04 8.03
N GLU A 302 -15.86 22.14 7.08
CA GLU A 302 -15.89 21.28 5.89
C GLU A 302 -14.61 21.31 5.03
N PRO A 303 -14.04 22.49 4.65
CA PRO A 303 -12.80 22.52 3.88
C PRO A 303 -11.60 22.00 4.67
N LEU A 304 -11.56 22.24 5.98
CA LEU A 304 -10.51 21.71 6.84
C LEU A 304 -10.57 20.19 6.92
N ARG A 305 -11.76 19.61 7.13
CA ARG A 305 -11.97 18.17 7.15
C ARG A 305 -11.60 17.51 5.82
N ARG A 306 -11.88 18.16 4.70
CA ARG A 306 -11.42 17.71 3.37
C ARG A 306 -9.91 17.75 3.24
N ALA A 307 -9.28 18.85 3.65
CA ALA A 307 -7.82 18.99 3.63
C ALA A 307 -7.13 17.92 4.48
N VAL A 308 -7.65 17.57 5.67
CA VAL A 308 -7.10 16.47 6.49
C VAL A 308 -7.10 15.15 5.71
N MET A 309 -8.24 14.85 5.07
CA MET A 309 -8.40 13.59 4.34
C MET A 309 -7.42 13.51 3.16
N GLU A 310 -7.29 14.60 2.38
CA GLU A 310 -6.38 14.68 1.24
C GLU A 310 -4.90 14.62 1.66
N ASP A 311 -4.52 15.36 2.70
CA ASP A 311 -3.14 15.34 3.22
C ASP A 311 -2.78 13.97 3.81
N ARG A 312 -3.73 13.34 4.51
CA ARG A 312 -3.55 11.99 5.04
C ARG A 312 -3.38 10.98 3.92
N GLU A 313 -4.25 11.03 2.92
CA GLU A 313 -4.21 10.11 1.78
C GLU A 313 -2.92 10.29 0.98
N SER A 314 -2.49 11.52 0.72
CA SER A 314 -1.24 11.79 -0.01
C SER A 314 0.01 11.35 0.77
N ALA A 315 0.05 11.56 2.09
CA ALA A 315 1.14 11.09 2.94
C ALA A 315 1.20 9.56 3.02
N GLN A 316 0.04 8.90 3.12
CA GLN A 316 -0.06 7.44 3.11
C GLN A 316 0.32 6.85 1.76
N ALA A 317 -0.08 7.48 0.65
CA ALA A 317 0.15 6.95 -0.70
C ALA A 317 1.64 6.71 -1.01
N GLN A 318 2.52 7.64 -0.62
CA GLN A 318 3.97 7.51 -0.88
C GLN A 318 4.59 6.33 -0.12
N LEU A 319 4.23 6.17 1.16
CA LEU A 319 4.72 5.07 2.00
C LEU A 319 4.10 3.75 1.60
N GLN A 320 2.83 3.76 1.19
CA GLN A 320 2.13 2.58 0.70
C GLN A 320 2.72 2.07 -0.62
N GLU A 321 3.07 2.96 -1.55
CA GLU A 321 3.77 2.58 -2.79
C GLU A 321 5.10 1.88 -2.48
N LEU A 322 5.89 2.40 -1.54
CA LEU A 322 7.14 1.76 -1.10
C LEU A 322 6.90 0.39 -0.45
N LEU A 323 5.83 0.25 0.32
CA LEU A 323 5.45 -1.00 0.98
C LEU A 323 5.01 -2.05 -0.04
N GLU A 324 4.21 -1.65 -1.03
CA GLU A 324 3.81 -2.49 -2.16
C GLU A 324 5.03 -2.94 -2.96
N ASP A 325 5.95 -2.03 -3.27
CA ASP A 325 7.20 -2.32 -3.97
C ASP A 325 8.04 -3.37 -3.23
N LEU A 326 8.18 -3.26 -1.91
CA LEU A 326 8.91 -4.21 -1.07
C LEU A 326 8.17 -5.56 -0.94
N SER A 327 6.83 -5.53 -0.99
CA SER A 327 5.99 -6.72 -0.98
C SER A 327 6.00 -7.48 -2.32
N ASP A 328 6.20 -6.77 -3.43
CA ASP A 328 6.22 -7.33 -4.78
C ASP A 328 7.55 -8.00 -5.14
N ILE A 329 8.63 -7.69 -4.43
CA ILE A 329 9.91 -8.39 -4.57
C ILE A 329 9.75 -9.80 -3.98
N LYS A 330 9.85 -10.81 -4.85
CA LYS A 330 9.63 -12.22 -4.51
C LYS A 330 10.92 -13.01 -4.56
N ASP A 331 11.04 -14.01 -3.69
CA ASP A 331 12.17 -14.93 -3.71
C ASP A 331 11.91 -16.00 -4.79
N PRO A 332 12.86 -16.21 -5.72
CA PRO A 332 12.67 -17.14 -6.84
C PRO A 332 12.44 -18.59 -6.42
N VAL A 333 12.88 -19.00 -5.23
CA VAL A 333 12.77 -20.36 -4.71
C VAL A 333 11.53 -20.50 -3.83
N ARG A 334 11.32 -19.57 -2.89
CA ARG A 334 10.17 -19.67 -1.95
C ARG A 334 8.85 -19.39 -2.66
N ASP A 335 8.80 -18.31 -3.44
CA ASP A 335 7.59 -17.87 -4.12
C ASP A 335 7.41 -18.56 -5.49
N ASP A 336 8.44 -19.23 -5.99
CA ASP A 336 8.48 -19.84 -7.33
C ASP A 336 8.26 -18.79 -8.44
N GLN A 337 8.74 -17.56 -8.20
CA GLN A 337 8.64 -16.42 -9.12
C GLN A 337 9.92 -15.59 -9.09
N CYS A 338 10.55 -15.42 -10.25
CA CYS A 338 11.74 -14.59 -10.38
C CYS A 338 11.35 -13.12 -10.60
N THR A 339 11.80 -12.22 -9.73
CA THR A 339 11.69 -10.77 -9.94
C THR A 339 12.96 -10.25 -10.62
N LEU A 340 12.78 -9.40 -11.64
CA LEU A 340 13.88 -8.70 -12.32
C LEU A 340 13.87 -7.24 -11.91
N LEU A 341 15.06 -6.68 -11.67
CA LEU A 341 15.27 -5.32 -11.23
C LEU A 341 16.13 -4.55 -12.23
N THR A 342 15.85 -3.25 -12.37
CA THR A 342 16.75 -2.31 -13.03
C THR A 342 17.90 -1.95 -12.08
N GLU A 343 18.98 -1.42 -12.63
CA GLU A 343 20.14 -0.98 -11.84
C GLU A 343 19.77 0.11 -10.83
N GLN A 344 18.95 1.09 -11.26
CA GLN A 344 18.46 2.16 -10.38
C GLN A 344 17.69 1.61 -9.18
N LYS A 345 16.70 0.74 -9.43
CA LYS A 345 15.88 0.16 -8.37
C LYS A 345 16.71 -0.74 -7.43
N LEU A 346 17.66 -1.50 -7.96
CA LEU A 346 18.57 -2.31 -7.14
C LEU A 346 19.43 -1.43 -6.23
N ARG A 347 19.96 -0.32 -6.75
CA ARG A 347 20.77 0.61 -5.98
C ARG A 347 19.96 1.29 -4.89
N GLU A 348 18.76 1.79 -5.20
CA GLU A 348 17.84 2.38 -4.23
C GLU A 348 17.49 1.41 -3.10
N LEU A 349 17.17 0.16 -3.42
CA LEU A 349 16.87 -0.87 -2.43
C LEU A 349 18.09 -1.24 -1.58
N SER A 350 19.28 -1.26 -2.18
CA SER A 350 20.53 -1.57 -1.46
C SER A 350 20.96 -0.43 -0.53
N GLU A 351 20.69 0.82 -0.92
CA GLU A 351 20.96 2.01 -0.10
C GLU A 351 19.96 2.14 1.07
N ARG A 352 18.67 1.90 0.81
CA ARG A 352 17.62 1.99 1.85
C ARG A 352 17.60 0.79 2.80
N TYR A 353 17.79 -0.42 2.28
CA TYR A 353 17.67 -1.66 3.05
C TYR A 353 18.92 -2.54 2.89
N PRO A 354 19.98 -2.27 3.66
CA PRO A 354 21.19 -3.09 3.65
C PRO A 354 20.86 -4.54 3.98
N ASN A 355 21.46 -5.48 3.23
CA ASN A 355 21.30 -6.92 3.42
C ASN A 355 19.87 -7.49 3.21
N LEU A 356 18.94 -6.71 2.63
CA LEU A 356 17.58 -7.18 2.35
C LEU A 356 17.56 -8.26 1.27
N LEU A 357 18.26 -8.02 0.16
CA LEU A 357 18.23 -8.91 -1.00
C LEU A 357 19.62 -9.05 -1.61
N THR A 358 19.84 -10.19 -2.26
CA THR A 358 21.00 -10.43 -3.12
C THR A 358 20.49 -10.59 -4.54
N ALA A 359 20.94 -9.72 -5.44
CA ALA A 359 20.63 -9.81 -6.87
C ALA A 359 21.92 -9.96 -7.68
N GLY A 360 21.83 -10.64 -8.81
CA GLY A 360 22.95 -10.85 -9.72
C GLY A 360 22.50 -10.82 -11.17
N MET A 361 23.48 -10.82 -12.09
CA MET A 361 23.24 -10.92 -13.52
C MET A 361 23.89 -12.18 -14.11
N GLY A 362 23.55 -12.47 -15.37
CA GLY A 362 24.18 -13.52 -16.15
C GLY A 362 23.75 -14.92 -15.73
N ALA A 363 24.47 -15.90 -16.25
CA ALA A 363 24.23 -17.31 -15.94
C ALA A 363 24.65 -17.69 -14.51
N GLU A 364 25.50 -16.89 -13.86
CA GLU A 364 25.87 -17.09 -12.46
C GLU A 364 24.67 -16.88 -11.52
N ALA A 365 23.89 -15.82 -11.72
CA ALA A 365 22.67 -15.58 -10.95
C ALA A 365 21.68 -16.74 -11.10
N VAL A 366 21.47 -17.20 -12.34
CA VAL A 366 20.61 -18.36 -12.64
C VAL A 366 21.15 -19.64 -11.96
N LEU A 367 22.47 -19.86 -11.97
CA LEU A 367 23.09 -20.98 -11.29
C LEU A 367 22.88 -20.94 -9.77
N ASN A 368 23.01 -19.76 -9.15
CA ASN A 368 22.78 -19.58 -7.72
C ASN A 368 21.32 -19.89 -7.32
N ILE A 369 20.35 -19.53 -8.17
CA ILE A 369 18.94 -19.89 -7.97
C ILE A 369 18.76 -21.41 -8.11
N LEU A 370 19.30 -22.01 -9.17
CA LEU A 370 19.19 -23.45 -9.41
C LEU A 370 19.83 -24.29 -8.29
N ARG A 371 20.90 -23.81 -7.66
CA ARG A 371 21.54 -24.47 -6.50
C ARG A 371 20.66 -24.50 -5.25
N ARG A 372 19.78 -23.51 -5.06
CA ARG A 372 18.86 -23.43 -3.92
C ARG A 372 17.56 -24.20 -4.15
N LEU A 373 17.31 -24.67 -5.36
CA LEU A 373 16.02 -25.22 -5.76
C LEU A 373 15.87 -26.67 -5.30
N ASP A 374 14.82 -26.92 -4.49
CA ASP A 374 14.42 -28.27 -4.10
C ASP A 374 13.41 -28.86 -5.10
N LEU A 375 13.87 -29.85 -5.88
CA LEU A 375 13.05 -30.52 -6.88
C LEU A 375 11.93 -31.36 -6.26
N GLU A 376 12.07 -31.86 -5.04
CA GLU A 376 11.05 -32.67 -4.39
C GLU A 376 9.88 -31.81 -3.94
N ALA A 377 10.17 -30.72 -3.22
CA ALA A 377 9.18 -29.73 -2.80
C ALA A 377 8.47 -29.12 -4.01
N LEU A 378 9.21 -28.75 -5.06
CA LEU A 378 8.63 -28.20 -6.28
C LEU A 378 7.69 -29.20 -6.99
N ALA A 379 8.08 -30.48 -7.06
CA ALA A 379 7.23 -31.51 -7.65
C ALA A 379 5.91 -31.69 -6.87
N LEU A 380 5.95 -31.67 -5.54
CA LEU A 380 4.75 -31.74 -4.70
C LEU A 380 3.84 -30.53 -4.92
N LYS A 381 4.41 -29.31 -4.94
CA LYS A 381 3.68 -28.08 -5.23
C LYS A 381 2.97 -28.16 -6.58
N LEU A 382 3.68 -28.54 -7.64
CA LEU A 382 3.12 -28.64 -8.99
C LEU A 382 2.04 -29.72 -9.12
N ARG A 383 2.16 -30.85 -8.41
CA ARG A 383 1.10 -31.87 -8.36
C ARG A 383 -0.17 -31.32 -7.71
N GLY A 384 -0.03 -30.58 -6.60
CA GLY A 384 -1.14 -29.89 -5.95
C GLY A 384 -1.82 -28.88 -6.88
N GLU A 385 -1.03 -28.09 -7.62
CA GLU A 385 -1.58 -27.15 -8.60
C GLU A 385 -2.36 -27.83 -9.73
N ILE A 386 -1.89 -29.00 -10.19
CA ILE A 386 -2.56 -29.78 -11.25
C ILE A 386 -3.92 -30.34 -10.77
N GLN A 387 -4.04 -30.66 -9.48
CA GLN A 387 -5.28 -31.17 -8.89
C GLN A 387 -6.28 -30.04 -8.62
N ASN A 388 -5.80 -28.91 -8.11
CA ASN A 388 -6.65 -27.81 -7.64
C ASN A 388 -7.08 -26.84 -8.74
N PHE A 389 -6.27 -26.67 -9.79
CA PHE A 389 -6.55 -25.71 -10.87
C PHE A 389 -6.90 -26.41 -12.19
N SER A 390 -7.73 -25.77 -13.00
CA SER A 390 -8.14 -26.24 -14.33
C SER A 390 -7.64 -25.31 -15.45
N GLY A 391 -7.88 -25.68 -16.71
CA GLY A 391 -7.59 -24.83 -17.87
C GLY A 391 -6.10 -24.58 -18.13
N GLN A 392 -5.74 -23.31 -18.38
CA GLN A 392 -4.38 -22.90 -18.77
C GLN A 392 -3.34 -23.12 -17.67
N ARG A 393 -3.71 -22.84 -16.41
CA ARG A 393 -2.81 -23.00 -15.25
C ARG A 393 -2.39 -24.46 -15.07
N ARG A 394 -3.35 -25.39 -15.17
CA ARG A 394 -3.07 -26.84 -15.18
C ARG A 394 -2.11 -27.25 -16.30
N LYS A 395 -2.33 -26.77 -17.53
CA LYS A 395 -1.46 -27.06 -18.68
C LYS A 395 -0.01 -26.57 -18.45
N LYS A 396 0.16 -25.38 -17.85
CA LYS A 396 1.49 -24.84 -17.50
C LYS A 396 2.16 -25.73 -16.45
N ALA A 397 1.46 -26.02 -15.35
CA ALA A 397 1.97 -26.87 -14.27
C ALA A 397 2.34 -28.29 -14.76
N THR A 398 1.54 -28.91 -15.63
CA THR A 398 1.86 -30.22 -16.22
C THR A 398 3.16 -30.18 -17.04
N LYS A 399 3.38 -29.13 -17.86
CA LYS A 399 4.60 -29.00 -18.65
C LYS A 399 5.84 -28.80 -17.76
N ARG A 400 5.72 -28.02 -16.69
CA ARG A 400 6.78 -27.81 -15.70
C ARG A 400 7.10 -29.10 -14.96
N LEU A 401 6.07 -29.79 -14.45
CA LEU A 401 6.23 -31.05 -13.71
C LEU A 401 6.94 -32.11 -14.54
N ARG A 402 6.69 -32.19 -15.86
CA ARG A 402 7.40 -33.12 -16.74
C ARG A 402 8.91 -32.90 -16.75
N VAL A 403 9.36 -31.64 -16.71
CA VAL A 403 10.80 -31.31 -16.65
C VAL A 403 11.37 -31.65 -15.28
N VAL A 404 10.67 -31.27 -14.20
CA VAL A 404 11.10 -31.55 -12.83
C VAL A 404 11.20 -33.06 -12.56
N GLU A 405 10.21 -33.84 -12.98
CA GLU A 405 10.22 -35.30 -12.88
C GLU A 405 11.35 -35.95 -13.68
N ALA A 406 11.69 -35.39 -14.85
CA ALA A 406 12.80 -35.90 -15.64
C ALA A 406 14.15 -35.73 -14.92
N PHE A 407 14.36 -34.58 -14.25
CA PHE A 407 15.56 -34.35 -13.43
C PHE A 407 15.58 -35.15 -12.13
N ARG A 408 14.42 -35.49 -11.54
CA ARG A 408 14.37 -36.34 -10.35
C ARG A 408 14.67 -37.82 -10.63
N LYS A 409 14.34 -38.29 -11.84
CA LYS A 409 14.49 -39.69 -12.25
C LYS A 409 15.82 -40.00 -12.94
N SER A 410 16.55 -38.97 -13.39
CA SER A 410 17.83 -39.08 -14.08
C SER A 410 18.97 -39.38 -13.13
#